data_AF-A0A944L7M9-F1
#
_entry.id   AF-A0A944L7M9-F1
#
_cell.length_a   1.000
_cell.length_b   1.000
_cell.length_c   1.000
_cell.angle_alpha   90.00
_cell.angle_beta   90.00
_cell.angle_gamma   90.00
#
_symmetry.space_group_name_H-M   'P 1'
#
loop_
_entity.id
_entity.type
_entity.pdbx_description
1 polymer ?
#
loop_
_entity_poly.entity_id
_entity_poly.type
_entity_poly.pdbx_seq_one_letter_code
_entity_poly.pdbx_strand_id
1 'polypeptide(L)' 'MKLTSLGGDNDDMHENRFATEPGRLPIREVRIGPTPYSSEATASLKQLLDFHGLHDVKVSCSEIPFRQ' A
#
# COMPACT_ATOMS: atom_id res chain seq x y z
N MET A 1 -45.19 -19.22 16.20
CA MET A 1 -44.56 -20.27 15.36
C MET A 1 -43.14 -20.47 15.85
N LYS A 2 -42.76 -21.72 16.11
CA LYS A 2 -41.50 -22.11 16.75
C LYS A 2 -40.58 -22.65 15.65
N LEU A 3 -39.47 -21.97 15.37
CA LEU A 3 -38.48 -22.43 14.38
C LEU A 3 -37.38 -23.17 15.13
N THR A 4 -37.33 -24.48 14.94
CA THR A 4 -36.34 -25.39 15.51
C THR A 4 -34.99 -25.23 14.83
N SER A 5 -33.94 -25.25 15.63
CA SER A 5 -32.52 -25.25 15.26
C SER A 5 -32.19 -26.34 14.25
N LEU A 6 -31.44 -25.98 13.21
CA LEU A 6 -30.52 -26.90 12.54
C LEU A 6 -29.13 -26.51 13.03
N GLY A 7 -28.61 -27.33 13.96
CA GLY A 7 -27.21 -27.32 14.32
C GLY A 7 -26.38 -27.75 13.12
N GLY A 8 -25.44 -26.89 12.78
CA GLY A 8 -24.32 -27.16 11.90
C GLY A 8 -23.16 -26.34 12.44
N ASP A 9 -22.50 -26.91 13.45
CA ASP A 9 -21.17 -26.53 13.92
C ASP A 9 -20.24 -26.31 12.71
N ASN A 10 -19.83 -25.07 12.50
CA ASN A 10 -18.52 -24.65 12.00
C ASN A 10 -18.47 -23.13 12.16
N ASP A 11 -18.26 -22.75 13.42
CA ASP A 11 -17.86 -21.43 13.88
C ASP A 11 -16.42 -21.15 13.41
N ASP A 12 -16.17 -21.12 12.10
CA ASP A 12 -14.94 -20.54 11.54
C ASP A 12 -15.25 -19.09 11.19
N MET A 13 -15.19 -18.31 12.27
CA MET A 13 -15.20 -16.87 12.38
C MET A 13 -14.19 -16.22 11.42
N HIS A 14 -14.50 -16.15 10.13
CA HIS A 14 -13.94 -15.18 9.20
C HIS A 14 -14.56 -13.81 9.49
N GLU A 15 -14.37 -13.33 10.72
CA GLU A 15 -14.53 -11.92 11.05
C GLU A 15 -13.56 -11.15 10.16
N ASN A 16 -14.10 -10.60 9.08
CA ASN A 16 -13.75 -9.34 8.46
C ASN A 16 -12.66 -8.54 9.20
N ARG A 17 -11.39 -8.93 9.06
CA ARG A 17 -10.27 -8.02 9.32
C ARG A 17 -10.10 -7.16 8.08
N PHE A 18 -11.10 -6.35 7.77
CA PHE A 18 -10.86 -5.23 6.89
C PHE A 18 -9.81 -4.38 7.59
N ALA A 19 -8.59 -4.36 7.05
CA ALA A 19 -7.57 -3.45 7.50
C ALA A 19 -8.09 -2.03 7.25
N THR A 20 -8.61 -1.39 8.30
CA THR A 20 -9.16 -0.03 8.24
C THR A 20 -8.06 1.02 8.29
N GLU A 21 -6.88 0.63 8.76
CA GLU A 21 -5.72 1.52 8.76
C GLU A 21 -4.98 1.40 7.43
N PRO A 22 -4.66 2.54 6.78
CA PRO A 22 -3.82 2.52 5.60
C PRO A 22 -2.48 1.85 5.95
N GLY A 23 -2.08 0.88 5.13
CA GLY A 23 -0.78 0.24 5.26
C GLY A 23 0.32 1.29 5.24
N ARG A 24 1.33 1.15 6.10
CA ARG A 24 2.51 2.02 6.09
C ARG A 24 3.71 1.21 5.68
N LEU A 25 4.54 1.76 4.80
CA LEU A 25 5.81 1.14 4.48
C LEU A 25 6.85 1.51 5.56
N PRO A 26 7.79 0.61 5.91
CA PRO A 26 8.89 0.91 6.83
C PRO A 26 9.99 1.76 6.17
N ILE A 27 9.60 2.67 5.28
CA ILE A 27 10.50 3.59 4.56
C ILE A 27 9.90 4.99 4.58
N ARG A 28 10.76 6.01 4.56
CA ARG A 28 10.33 7.42 4.56
C ARG A 28 10.29 8.03 3.16
N GLU A 29 11.11 7.50 2.26
CA GLU A 29 11.31 8.06 0.93
C GLU A 29 11.76 6.98 -0.05
N VAL A 30 11.26 7.04 -1.28
CA VAL A 30 11.82 6.35 -2.44
C VAL A 30 12.59 7.36 -3.27
N ARG A 31 13.87 7.05 -3.54
CA ARG A 31 14.73 7.88 -4.38
C ARG A 31 14.99 7.20 -5.72
N ILE A 32 14.60 7.87 -6.80
CA ILE A 32 14.83 7.44 -8.17
C ILE A 32 16.25 7.83 -8.57
N GLY A 33 16.99 6.95 -9.24
CA GLY A 33 18.30 7.30 -9.78
C GLY A 33 18.22 8.44 -10.81
N PRO A 34 19.36 9.07 -11.17
CA PRO A 34 19.38 10.10 -12.20
C PRO A 34 18.75 9.59 -13.49
N THR A 35 17.79 10.34 -14.02
CA THR A 35 17.05 9.99 -15.24
C THR A 35 16.63 11.27 -15.97
N PRO A 36 16.61 11.27 -17.33
CA PRO A 36 16.10 12.40 -18.10
C PRO A 36 14.59 12.62 -17.93
N TYR A 37 13.86 11.64 -17.36
CA TYR A 37 12.41 11.68 -17.15
C TYR A 37 12.05 11.81 -15.67
N SER A 38 12.82 12.61 -14.93
CA SER A 38 12.72 12.69 -13.46
C SER A 38 11.35 13.17 -12.98
N SER A 39 10.74 14.09 -13.72
CA SER A 39 9.40 14.63 -13.44
C SER A 39 8.33 13.53 -13.57
N GLU A 40 8.30 12.86 -14.73
CA GLU A 40 7.33 11.82 -15.04
C GLU A 40 7.51 10.61 -14.12
N ALA A 41 8.75 10.18 -13.89
CA ALA A 41 9.04 9.05 -13.02
C ALA A 41 8.60 9.32 -11.57
N THR A 42 8.83 10.54 -11.07
CA THR A 42 8.38 10.96 -9.73
C THR A 42 6.85 10.98 -9.66
N ALA A 43 6.20 11.55 -10.67
CA ALA A 43 4.74 11.65 -10.73
C ALA A 43 4.06 10.28 -10.80
N SER A 44 4.51 9.40 -11.70
CA SER A 44 3.95 8.06 -11.86
C SER A 44 4.15 7.19 -10.62
N LEU A 45 5.32 7.24 -10.00
CA LEU A 45 5.57 6.49 -8.77
C LEU A 45 4.71 7.03 -7.61
N LYS A 46 4.55 8.35 -7.51
CA LYS A 46 3.66 8.94 -6.51
C LYS A 46 2.21 8.51 -6.71
N GLN A 47 1.70 8.52 -7.94
CA GLN A 47 0.35 8.05 -8.26
C GLN A 47 0.15 6.58 -7.87
N LEU A 48 1.15 5.73 -8.11
CA LEU A 48 1.10 4.33 -7.70
C LEU A 48 1.02 4.19 -6.18
N LEU A 49 1.85 4.92 -5.43
CA LEU A 49 1.82 4.91 -3.96
C LEU A 49 0.49 5.42 -3.42
N ASP A 50 -0.03 6.51 -3.99
CA ASP A 50 -1.32 7.08 -3.63
C ASP A 50 -2.47 6.10 -3.87
N PHE A 51 -2.45 5.36 -4.99
CA PHE A 51 -3.45 4.32 -5.28
C PHE A 51 -3.47 3.21 -4.22
N HIS A 52 -2.33 2.93 -3.59
CA HIS A 52 -2.21 1.95 -2.50
C HIS A 52 -2.40 2.54 -1.10
N GLY A 53 -2.78 3.82 -0.99
CA GLY A 53 -2.97 4.50 0.30
C GLY A 53 -1.66 4.88 1.02
N LEU A 54 -0.52 4.80 0.31
CA LEU A 54 0.83 5.06 0.84
C LEU A 54 1.22 6.55 0.70
N HIS A 55 0.33 7.43 1.14
CA HIS A 55 0.46 8.88 0.95
C HIS A 55 1.62 9.51 1.75
N ASP A 56 2.14 8.80 2.75
CA ASP A 56 3.20 9.25 3.65
C ASP A 56 4.61 9.06 3.08
N VAL A 57 4.75 8.26 2.02
CA VAL A 57 6.04 7.98 1.40
C VAL A 57 6.41 9.08 0.41
N LYS A 58 7.51 9.78 0.69
CA LYS A 58 8.05 10.79 -0.23
C LYS A 58 8.66 10.12 -1.46
N VAL A 59 8.55 10.76 -2.62
CA VAL A 59 9.26 10.37 -3.85
C VAL A 59 10.14 11.52 -4.30
N SER A 60 11.41 11.23 -4.62
CA SER A 60 12.33 12.21 -5.18
C SER A 60 13.29 11.59 -6.19
N CYS A 61 13.86 12.42 -7.06
CA CYS A 61 14.97 12.02 -7.92
C CYS A 61 16.30 12.36 -7.24
N SER A 62 17.25 11.44 -7.28
CA SER A 62 18.63 11.65 -6.87
C SER A 62 19.44 12.22 -8.02
N GLU A 63 20.29 13.19 -7.73
CA GLU A 63 21.32 13.67 -8.66
C GLU A 63 22.52 12.71 -8.74
N ILE A 64 22.68 11.85 -7.73
CA ILE A 64 23.82 10.94 -7.60
C ILE A 64 23.36 9.51 -7.95
N PRO A 65 24.06 8.80 -8.87
CA PRO A 65 23.82 7.39 -9.15
C PRO A 65 24.04 6.50 -7.91
N PHE A 66 23.20 5.48 -7.73
CA PHE A 66 23.28 4.59 -6.57
C PHE A 66 24.29 3.45 -6.70
N ARG A 67 24.87 3.26 -7.89
CA ARG A 67 25.92 2.27 -8.17
C ARG A 67 27.07 2.98 -8.88
N GLN A 68 28.29 2.73 -8.38
CA GLN A 68 29.54 2.99 -9.09
C GLN A 68 30.00 1.71 -9.76
#